data_AF-A0A3S3P6M0-F1
#
_entry.id   AF-A0A3S3P6M0-F1
#
_cell.length_a   1.000
_cell.length_b   1.000
_cell.length_c   1.000
_cell.angle_alpha   90.00
_cell.angle_beta   90.00
_cell.angle_gamma   90.00
#
_symmetry.space_group_name_H-M   'P 1'
#
loop_
_entity.id
_entity.type
_entity.pdbx_description
1 polymer ?
#
loop_
_entity_poly.entity_id
_entity_poly.type
_entity_poly.pdbx_seq_one_letter_code
_entity_poly.pdbx_strand_id
1 'polypeptide(L)' 'MNAKSDFERVNENDFVISGISGRYPESDNIEEFWNNLINGYELYTSDDRRWP' A
#
# COMPACT_ATOMS: atom_id res chain seq x y z
N MET A 1 14.69 -36.48 -2.13
CA MET A 1 14.01 -35.16 -2.21
C MET A 1 13.51 -34.85 -0.82
N ASN A 2 14.21 -34.01 -0.06
CA ASN A 2 13.80 -33.62 1.30
C ASN A 2 12.97 -32.33 1.20
N ALA A 3 11.65 -32.45 1.36
CA ALA A 3 10.71 -31.33 1.46
C ALA A 3 10.75 -30.65 2.86
N LYS A 4 11.91 -30.65 3.52
CA LYS A 4 12.11 -30.02 4.84
C LYS A 4 13.11 -28.87 4.73
N SER A 5 12.79 -27.80 4.01
CA SER A 5 13.69 -26.63 3.93
C SER A 5 13.02 -25.26 4.02
N ASP A 6 11.70 -25.16 3.81
CA ASP A 6 11.12 -23.83 3.56
C ASP A 6 10.45 -23.25 4.82
N PHE A 7 10.07 -24.09 5.79
CA PHE A 7 9.37 -23.66 7.01
C PHE A 7 10.31 -23.29 8.19
N GLU A 8 11.57 -23.71 8.15
CA GLU A 8 12.57 -23.36 9.19
C GLU A 8 13.20 -21.97 9.01
N ARG A 9 12.82 -21.23 7.96
CA ARG A 9 13.36 -19.90 7.65
C ARG A 9 12.53 -18.72 8.16
N VAL A 10 11.36 -18.98 8.74
CA VAL A 10 10.50 -17.90 9.24
C VAL A 10 11.04 -17.44 10.59
N ASN A 11 11.59 -16.22 10.63
CA ASN A 11 12.02 -15.60 11.86
C ASN A 11 10.78 -15.28 12.72
N GLU A 12 10.93 -15.37 14.03
CA GLU A 12 9.91 -14.96 15.00
C GLU A 12 9.49 -13.49 14.88
N ASN A 13 10.32 -12.64 14.23
CA ASN A 13 10.00 -11.25 13.91
C ASN A 13 9.51 -11.03 12.48
N ASP A 14 9.30 -12.09 11.69
CA ASP A 14 8.78 -11.96 10.34
C ASP A 14 7.26 -11.77 10.39
N PHE A 15 6.78 -10.75 9.68
CA PHE A 15 5.35 -10.47 9.53
C PHE A 15 4.96 -10.49 8.07
N VAL A 16 3.80 -11.07 7.78
CA VAL A 16 3.22 -11.09 6.44
C VAL A 16 2.10 -10.06 6.35
N ILE A 17 2.24 -9.13 5.42
CA ILE A 17 1.14 -8.28 4.96
C ILE A 17 0.42 -9.05 3.86
N SER A 18 -0.71 -9.66 4.20
CA SER A 18 -1.50 -10.47 3.26
C SER A 18 -2.40 -9.64 2.34
N GLY A 19 -2.59 -8.35 2.63
CA GLY A 19 -3.36 -7.44 1.80
C GLY A 19 -3.31 -6.00 2.30
N ILE A 20 -3.60 -5.07 1.39
CA ILE A 20 -3.76 -3.65 1.66
C ILE A 20 -4.96 -3.11 0.89
N SER A 21 -5.72 -2.23 1.51
CA SER A 21 -6.80 -1.47 0.89
C SER A 21 -6.90 -0.10 1.56
N GLY A 22 -7.50 0.86 0.88
CA GLY A 22 -7.66 2.21 1.41
C GLY A 22 -8.18 3.17 0.37
N ARG A 23 -8.64 4.32 0.86
CA ARG A 23 -8.96 5.49 0.05
C ARG A 23 -7.87 6.53 0.29
N TYR A 24 -7.34 7.08 -0.79
CA TYR A 24 -6.23 8.02 -0.75
C TYR A 24 -6.68 9.35 -1.39
N PRO A 25 -5.98 10.47 -1.12
CA PRO A 25 -6.29 11.73 -1.80
C PRO A 25 -6.29 11.55 -3.31
N GLU A 26 -7.36 12.00 -3.97
CA GLU A 26 -7.55 11.89 -5.41
C GLU A 26 -7.45 10.44 -5.95
N SER A 27 -7.76 9.42 -5.14
CA SER A 27 -7.78 8.00 -5.55
C SER A 27 -8.76 7.17 -4.75
N ASP A 28 -9.70 6.53 -5.43
CA ASP A 28 -10.74 5.73 -4.79
C ASP A 28 -10.31 4.29 -4.47
N ASN A 29 -9.20 3.84 -5.06
CA ASN A 29 -8.62 2.51 -4.83
C ASN A 29 -7.08 2.51 -4.98
N ILE A 30 -6.46 1.36 -4.69
CA ILE A 30 -4.99 1.21 -4.70
C ILE A 30 -4.39 1.32 -6.10
N GLU A 31 -5.13 0.94 -7.14
CA GLU A 31 -4.67 0.97 -8.52
C GLU A 31 -4.58 2.42 -9.02
N GLU A 32 -5.59 3.24 -8.74
CA GLU A 32 -5.57 4.69 -8.99
C GLU A 32 -4.45 5.37 -8.21
N PHE A 33 -4.28 5.03 -6.94
CA PHE A 33 -3.20 5.59 -6.12
C PHE A 33 -1.82 5.25 -6.71
N TRP A 34 -1.59 4.00 -7.13
CA TRP A 34 -0.35 3.59 -7.78
C TRP A 34 -0.10 4.36 -9.08
N ASN A 35 -1.12 4.48 -9.94
CA ASN A 35 -1.03 5.24 -11.18
C ASN A 35 -0.72 6.72 -10.91
N ASN A 36 -1.29 7.28 -9.85
CA ASN A 36 -1.03 8.66 -9.49
C ASN A 36 0.43 8.88 -9.06
N LEU A 37 0.97 7.97 -8.25
CA LEU A 37 2.36 8.02 -7.78
C LEU A 37 3.37 7.86 -8.92
N ILE A 38 3.20 6.85 -9.79
CA ILE A 38 4.21 6.55 -10.83
C ILE A 38 4.27 7.65 -11.90
N ASN A 39 3.18 8.39 -12.11
CA ASN A 39 3.13 9.52 -13.01
C ASN A 39 3.47 10.86 -12.34
N GLY A 40 3.70 10.87 -11.02
CA GLY A 40 4.12 12.07 -10.28
C GLY A 40 3.03 13.14 -10.13
N TYR A 41 1.76 12.75 -10.07
CA TYR A 41 0.67 13.70 -9.86
C TYR A 41 0.69 14.28 -8.44
N GLU A 42 0.34 15.56 -8.32
CA GLU A 42 0.15 16.20 -7.03
C GLU A 42 -1.15 15.72 -6.39
N LEU A 43 -1.06 15.10 -5.21
CA LEU A 43 -2.22 14.57 -4.47
C LEU A 43 -2.58 15.41 -3.23
N TYR A 44 -1.86 16.51 -3.01
CA TYR A 44 -2.20 17.48 -1.97
C TYR A 44 -3.01 18.62 -2.58
N THR A 45 -3.82 19.26 -1.74
CA THR A 45 -4.76 20.28 -2.18
C THR A 45 -4.72 21.43 -1.19
N SER A 46 -4.83 22.66 -1.71
CA SER A 46 -4.66 23.90 -0.94
C SER A 46 -5.96 24.70 -0.82
N ASP A 47 -7.10 24.05 -1.06
CA ASP A 47 -8.42 24.68 -0.96
C ASP A 47 -8.99 24.56 0.45
N ASP A 48 -10.08 25.28 0.69
CA ASP A 48 -10.75 25.34 1.98
C ASP A 48 -11.69 24.13 2.22
N ARG A 49 -11.40 22.94 1.63
CA ARG A 49 -12.25 21.74 1.77
C ARG A 49 -12.48 21.27 3.22
N ARG A 50 -11.60 21.65 4.15
CA ARG A 50 -11.67 21.20 5.55
C ARG A 50 -12.55 22.11 6.42
N TRP A 51 -12.59 23.41 6.16
CA TRP A 51 -13.25 24.40 7.01
C TRP A 51 -14.02 25.42 6.16
N PRO A 52 -15.25 25.83 6.55
CA PRO A 52 -16.01 26.85 5.84
C PRO A 52 -15.40 28.25 5.91
#